data_AF-A0A4S8L7Y1-F1
#
_entry.id   AF-A0A4S8L7Y1-F1
#
_cell.length_a   1.000
_cell.length_b   1.000
_cell.length_c   1.000
_cell.angle_alpha   90.00
_cell.angle_beta   90.00
_cell.angle_gamma   90.00
#
_symmetry.space_group_name_H-M   'P 1'
#
loop_
_entity.id
_entity.type
_entity.pdbx_description
1 polymer ?
#
loop_
_entity_poly.entity_id
_entity_poly.type
_entity_poly.pdbx_seq_one_letter_code
_entity_poly.pdbx_strand_id
1 'polypeptide(L)'
;MLRPTVKARFRNILFLLVVGGFLLVWSSKRKHAYDFYDDSFEPEQINDSPAHLVHPPPPPPPPPLPFPPIPAADTSNAPNSEVLGLTPDPDPEKQKYGHYCPPLKCAQGHWVPRVPQFTTYEEAHKAIIYNPNDPGYSLPDPRPVIKKVVDDDQGKVTSTVVKAAEEMTEEEKEENGKERVLEMSNWVWKSDFGDMVPFDMEEFVIRLLRSPGGLFLIGDSLTTQHFMTLRYRLLQSSFFLHEDLPHWPLHSHPHVHQYGLDTNHPNTHALLSRTNPPIPLSRAQRPIITHIVDQTLVGPKELNRFFRTDPGYVHGHKYTNVEGWIGFLEEMTRVREEEGVEGVNEDSLVVITSGAHWSRAGLHGYSPTHLPPSTSRARIEHAYTQMVKLIVPSLSPLPQTTIFFRTISPGHPSCTQLRRPFTSMRGGVRGEEGGEEGEEGGEGGVEEYFGKEENRNPDVVEWDWDGFVGRNGVWEREIEGYERERGSELWGETKQGEEETTKQDEGRGRGRGGRGAKWVYLDFWEMDLQRGDAHTLTGVGKGRWDCLHYAMPYLHNQWTDSIWHYLAVDGKIEKEKQKQKLEQERIQKAEEEEERRERRERRVGMVELHEE
;
A
#
# COMPACT_ATOMS: atom_id res chain seq x y z
N MET A 1 35.94 58.74 -6.61
CA MET A 1 35.72 58.46 -8.05
C MET A 1 36.69 57.38 -8.49
N LEU A 2 36.22 56.13 -8.64
CA LEU A 2 37.03 55.00 -9.11
C LEU A 2 37.13 55.03 -10.64
N ARG A 3 38.32 54.73 -11.18
CA ARG A 3 38.63 54.77 -12.62
C ARG A 3 37.66 53.87 -13.42
N PRO A 4 37.24 54.27 -14.64
CA PRO A 4 36.22 53.56 -15.43
C PRO A 4 36.49 52.06 -15.64
N THR A 5 37.76 51.68 -15.70
CA THR A 5 38.22 50.30 -15.92
C THR A 5 37.98 49.37 -14.73
N VAL A 6 37.94 49.89 -13.50
CA VAL A 6 37.65 49.08 -12.30
C VAL A 6 36.14 48.80 -12.19
N LYS A 7 35.31 49.77 -12.60
CA LYS A 7 33.84 49.66 -12.58
C LYS A 7 33.34 48.62 -13.60
N ALA A 8 34.00 48.50 -14.75
CA ALA A 8 33.68 47.48 -15.76
C ALA A 8 34.06 46.07 -15.29
N ARG A 9 35.22 45.90 -14.64
CA ARG A 9 35.64 44.60 -14.09
C ARG A 9 34.74 44.14 -12.94
N PHE A 10 34.29 45.06 -12.08
CA PHE A 10 33.33 44.73 -11.01
C PHE A 10 31.95 44.34 -11.55
N ARG A 11 31.47 44.99 -12.63
CA ARG A 11 30.20 44.59 -13.28
C ARG A 11 30.27 43.19 -13.89
N ASN A 12 31.40 42.82 -14.51
CA ASN A 12 31.54 41.49 -15.11
C ASN A 12 31.69 40.39 -14.05
N ILE A 13 32.37 40.65 -12.93
CA ILE A 13 32.46 39.69 -11.82
C ILE A 13 31.09 39.50 -11.17
N LEU A 14 30.34 40.59 -10.94
CA LEU A 14 28.99 40.51 -10.36
C LEU A 14 28.01 39.80 -11.32
N PHE A 15 28.12 40.03 -12.63
CA PHE A 15 27.30 39.34 -13.63
C PHE A 15 27.63 37.83 -13.68
N LEU A 16 28.90 37.44 -13.61
CA LEU A 16 29.29 36.03 -13.57
C LEU A 16 28.87 35.32 -12.28
N LEU A 17 28.89 36.01 -11.13
CA LEU A 17 28.41 35.45 -9.87
C LEU A 17 26.89 35.29 -9.84
N VAL A 18 26.14 36.24 -10.42
CA VAL A 18 24.67 36.17 -10.50
C VAL A 18 24.24 35.10 -11.50
N VAL A 19 24.86 35.02 -12.68
CA VAL A 19 24.54 34.00 -13.69
C VAL A 19 25.02 32.61 -13.26
N GLY A 20 26.20 32.51 -12.64
CA GLY A 20 26.71 31.26 -12.08
C GLY A 20 25.87 30.74 -10.91
N GLY A 21 25.39 31.63 -10.03
CA GLY A 21 24.44 31.29 -8.97
C GLY A 21 23.07 30.84 -9.50
N PHE A 22 22.56 31.51 -10.53
CA PHE A 22 21.30 31.12 -11.17
C PHE A 22 21.40 29.76 -11.88
N LEU A 23 22.52 29.47 -12.55
CA LEU A 23 22.73 28.18 -13.21
C LEU A 23 22.97 27.03 -12.23
N LEU A 24 23.62 27.29 -11.08
CA LEU A 24 23.77 26.28 -10.01
C LEU A 24 22.44 25.96 -9.32
N VAL A 25 21.59 26.97 -9.04
CA VAL A 25 20.25 26.75 -8.48
C VAL A 25 19.29 26.12 -9.50
N TRP A 26 19.44 26.45 -10.78
CA TRP A 26 18.63 25.86 -11.86
C TRP A 26 19.05 24.43 -12.22
N SER A 27 20.36 24.12 -12.14
CA SER A 27 20.88 22.75 -12.29
C SER A 27 20.57 21.87 -11.07
N SER A 28 20.51 22.44 -9.86
CA SER A 28 20.18 21.68 -8.64
C SER A 28 18.71 21.27 -8.58
N LYS A 29 17.78 22.06 -9.15
CA LYS A 29 16.35 21.74 -9.12
C LYS A 29 15.88 20.75 -10.20
N ARG A 30 16.69 20.44 -11.21
CA ARG A 30 16.31 19.53 -12.31
C ARG A 30 16.63 18.05 -12.06
N LYS A 31 17.39 17.72 -11.01
CA LYS A 31 17.84 16.34 -10.72
C LYS A 31 16.92 15.52 -9.79
N HIS A 32 16.01 16.14 -9.06
CA HIS A 32 15.31 15.46 -7.96
C HIS A 32 14.16 14.52 -8.36
N ALA A 33 13.83 14.37 -9.65
CA ALA A 33 12.78 13.43 -10.09
C ALA A 33 13.32 12.11 -10.65
N TYR A 34 14.59 12.05 -11.09
CA TYR A 34 15.15 10.89 -11.79
C TYR A 34 16.26 10.15 -11.02
N ASP A 35 16.90 10.76 -10.02
CA ASP A 35 17.87 10.05 -9.15
C ASP A 35 17.19 9.00 -8.24
N PHE A 36 15.86 8.84 -8.30
CA PHE A 36 15.11 7.79 -7.59
C PHE A 36 15.24 6.39 -8.23
N TYR A 37 15.73 6.28 -9.47
CA TYR A 37 15.70 5.02 -10.26
C TYR A 37 17.06 4.58 -10.84
N ASP A 38 18.17 5.25 -10.51
CA ASP A 38 19.48 4.86 -11.05
C ASP A 38 20.11 3.70 -10.27
N ASP A 39 19.52 2.50 -10.44
CA ASP A 39 20.08 1.22 -10.05
C ASP A 39 20.75 0.58 -11.28
N SER A 40 21.57 1.36 -11.99
CA SER A 40 22.26 0.91 -13.21
C SER A 40 23.25 -0.22 -12.87
N PHE A 41 22.87 -1.43 -13.24
CA PHE A 41 23.66 -2.65 -13.17
C PHE A 41 24.89 -2.52 -14.10
N GLU A 42 26.08 -2.21 -13.57
CA GLU A 42 27.32 -2.39 -14.33
C GLU A 42 27.76 -3.87 -14.27
N PRO A 43 27.83 -4.60 -15.40
CA PRO A 43 28.30 -5.98 -15.39
C PRO A 43 29.83 -6.02 -15.30
N GLU A 44 30.38 -6.40 -14.16
CA GLU A 44 31.80 -6.75 -14.03
C GLU A 44 32.13 -8.02 -14.83
N GLN A 45 33.13 -7.92 -15.70
CA GLN A 45 33.67 -9.02 -16.49
C GLN A 45 34.39 -10.04 -15.60
N ILE A 46 33.83 -11.24 -15.46
CA ILE A 46 34.49 -12.37 -14.78
C ILE A 46 35.37 -13.11 -15.79
N ASN A 47 36.68 -13.11 -15.53
CA ASN A 47 37.71 -13.82 -16.30
C ASN A 47 37.66 -15.34 -16.10
N ASP A 48 37.96 -16.05 -17.19
CA ASP A 48 38.02 -17.51 -17.34
C ASP A 48 39.22 -18.19 -16.63
N SER A 49 38.96 -19.45 -16.19
CA SER A 49 39.85 -20.65 -16.15
C SER A 49 40.08 -21.30 -14.76
N PRO A 50 40.47 -22.60 -14.67
CA PRO A 50 39.82 -23.78 -15.27
C PRO A 50 39.76 -25.03 -14.34
N ALA A 51 39.03 -26.05 -14.82
CA ALA A 51 39.28 -27.50 -14.69
C ALA A 51 39.01 -28.30 -13.38
N HIS A 52 37.93 -29.09 -13.49
CA HIS A 52 37.78 -30.53 -13.15
C HIS A 52 37.81 -31.02 -11.69
N LEU A 53 36.66 -31.61 -11.28
CA LEU A 53 36.59 -32.96 -10.70
C LEU A 53 35.23 -33.58 -11.05
N VAL A 54 35.25 -34.72 -11.75
CA VAL A 54 34.06 -35.48 -12.17
C VAL A 54 33.65 -36.41 -11.03
N HIS A 55 32.44 -36.21 -10.49
CA HIS A 55 31.79 -37.19 -9.62
C HIS A 55 30.67 -37.92 -10.37
N PRO A 56 30.44 -39.21 -10.08
CA PRO A 56 29.40 -40.00 -10.74
C PRO A 56 27.99 -39.50 -10.38
N PRO A 57 27.00 -39.69 -11.27
CA PRO A 57 25.65 -39.16 -11.06
C PRO A 57 24.95 -39.86 -9.88
N PRO A 58 24.17 -39.12 -9.08
CA PRO A 58 23.34 -39.71 -8.04
C PRO A 58 22.17 -40.52 -8.62
N PRO A 59 21.65 -41.51 -7.87
CA PRO A 59 20.53 -42.32 -8.32
C PRO A 59 19.23 -41.49 -8.46
N PRO A 60 18.30 -41.92 -9.34
CA PRO A 60 17.07 -41.19 -9.59
C PRO A 60 16.16 -41.16 -8.33
N PRO A 61 15.44 -40.05 -8.11
CA PRO A 61 14.53 -39.93 -6.98
C PRO A 61 13.32 -40.86 -7.13
N PRO A 62 12.72 -41.31 -6.01
CA PRO A 62 11.50 -42.10 -6.03
C PRO A 62 10.33 -41.29 -6.60
N PRO A 63 9.35 -41.95 -7.25
CA PRO A 63 8.19 -41.28 -7.83
C PRO A 63 7.34 -40.61 -6.74
N PRO A 64 6.74 -39.43 -7.02
CA PRO A 64 5.90 -38.73 -6.08
C PRO A 64 4.64 -39.55 -5.74
N LEU A 65 4.28 -39.55 -4.45
CA LEU A 65 3.05 -40.16 -3.97
C LEU A 65 1.83 -39.39 -4.53
N PRO A 66 0.76 -40.08 -4.95
CA PRO A 66 -0.45 -39.43 -5.43
C PRO A 66 -1.16 -38.69 -4.30
N PHE A 67 -1.49 -37.42 -4.54
CA PHE A 67 -2.32 -36.61 -3.65
C PHE A 67 -3.75 -37.19 -3.58
N PRO A 68 -4.41 -37.15 -2.41
CA PRO A 68 -5.79 -37.58 -2.29
C PRO A 68 -6.73 -36.62 -3.06
N PRO A 69 -7.79 -37.14 -3.70
CA PRO A 69 -8.73 -36.32 -4.46
C PRO A 69 -9.51 -35.37 -3.55
N ILE A 70 -9.60 -34.12 -3.97
CA ILE A 70 -10.48 -33.09 -3.40
C ILE A 70 -11.93 -33.51 -3.72
N PRO A 71 -12.84 -33.61 -2.73
CA PRO A 71 -14.22 -33.99 -3.00
C PRO A 71 -14.90 -32.90 -3.83
N ALA A 72 -15.50 -33.31 -4.94
CA ALA A 72 -16.29 -32.46 -5.82
C ALA A 72 -17.46 -31.84 -5.05
N ALA A 73 -17.61 -30.52 -5.15
CA ALA A 73 -18.80 -29.83 -4.67
C ALA A 73 -19.99 -30.20 -5.57
N ASP A 74 -20.92 -30.94 -4.99
CA ASP A 74 -22.15 -31.40 -5.62
C ASP A 74 -23.03 -30.17 -5.97
N THR A 75 -23.05 -29.81 -7.25
CA THR A 75 -23.93 -28.78 -7.82
C THR A 75 -25.18 -29.44 -8.34
N SER A 76 -26.05 -29.91 -7.44
CA SER A 76 -27.44 -30.17 -7.81
C SER A 76 -28.34 -30.16 -6.58
N ASN A 77 -29.23 -29.16 -6.50
CA ASN A 77 -30.61 -29.23 -6.03
C ASN A 77 -31.11 -27.84 -5.65
N ALA A 78 -31.69 -27.14 -6.63
CA ALA A 78 -32.63 -26.06 -6.37
C ALA A 78 -34.03 -26.68 -6.24
N PRO A 79 -34.74 -26.51 -5.11
CA PRO A 79 -36.17 -26.67 -5.09
C PRO A 79 -36.83 -25.31 -5.36
N ASN A 80 -37.63 -25.27 -6.43
CA ASN A 80 -38.66 -24.26 -6.61
C ASN A 80 -39.60 -24.28 -5.39
N SER A 81 -39.65 -23.19 -4.63
CA SER A 81 -40.79 -22.91 -3.74
C SER A 81 -41.28 -21.48 -3.96
N GLU A 82 -42.31 -21.34 -4.80
CA GLU A 82 -43.29 -20.27 -4.66
C GLU A 82 -44.05 -20.48 -3.35
N VAL A 83 -43.62 -19.86 -2.25
CA VAL A 83 -44.39 -19.83 -1.00
C VAL A 83 -44.21 -18.48 -0.30
N LEU A 84 -45.31 -17.72 -0.29
CA LEU A 84 -45.72 -16.66 0.65
C LEU A 84 -44.85 -15.40 0.74
N GLY A 85 -45.47 -14.25 0.45
CA GLY A 85 -44.88 -12.91 0.48
C GLY A 85 -44.50 -12.44 1.87
N LEU A 86 -43.39 -12.98 2.38
CA LEU A 86 -42.54 -12.30 3.34
C LEU A 86 -41.56 -11.48 2.52
N THR A 87 -41.59 -10.15 2.70
CA THR A 87 -40.50 -9.29 2.25
C THR A 87 -39.21 -9.89 2.81
N PRO A 88 -38.20 -10.24 1.99
CA PRO A 88 -36.94 -10.73 2.51
C PRO A 88 -36.41 -9.71 3.51
N ASP A 89 -36.08 -10.17 4.71
CA ASP A 89 -35.44 -9.32 5.71
C ASP A 89 -34.27 -8.59 5.03
N PRO A 90 -34.12 -7.28 5.25
CA PRO A 90 -33.05 -6.53 4.63
C PRO A 90 -31.72 -7.18 4.99
N ASP A 91 -30.91 -7.43 3.96
CA ASP A 91 -29.56 -7.97 4.09
C ASP A 91 -28.82 -7.26 5.25
N PRO A 92 -28.41 -7.98 6.30
CA PRO A 92 -27.76 -7.39 7.47
C PRO A 92 -26.53 -6.55 7.13
N GLU A 93 -25.81 -6.87 6.05
CA GLU A 93 -24.69 -6.05 5.58
C GLU A 93 -25.18 -4.73 4.96
N LYS A 94 -26.24 -4.74 4.14
CA LYS A 94 -26.84 -3.51 3.60
C LYS A 94 -27.40 -2.60 4.69
N GLN A 95 -27.94 -3.17 5.76
CA GLN A 95 -28.40 -2.38 6.90
C GLN A 95 -27.24 -1.72 7.66
N LYS A 96 -26.09 -2.40 7.74
CA LYS A 96 -24.91 -1.93 8.48
C LYS A 96 -24.09 -0.88 7.70
N TYR A 97 -23.95 -1.03 6.39
CA TYR A 97 -23.08 -0.18 5.56
C TYR A 97 -23.85 0.76 4.62
N GLY A 98 -25.19 0.63 4.56
CA GLY A 98 -26.03 1.41 3.67
C GLY A 98 -25.78 1.02 2.20
N HIS A 99 -25.45 2.01 1.37
CA HIS A 99 -25.06 1.79 -0.03
C HIS A 99 -23.53 1.62 -0.20
N TYR A 100 -22.76 1.85 0.86
CA TYR A 100 -21.31 1.71 0.79
C TYR A 100 -20.91 0.24 0.91
N CYS A 101 -19.84 -0.14 0.21
CA CYS A 101 -19.20 -1.45 0.37
C CYS A 101 -18.68 -1.64 1.82
N PRO A 102 -18.59 -2.90 2.31
CA PRO A 102 -17.89 -3.20 3.54
C PRO A 102 -16.38 -2.87 3.42
N PRO A 103 -15.72 -2.31 4.46
CA PRO A 103 -14.35 -1.80 4.38
C PRO A 103 -13.30 -2.76 3.80
N LEU A 104 -13.39 -4.04 4.13
CA LEU A 104 -12.42 -5.07 3.70
C LEU A 104 -12.79 -5.75 2.38
N LYS A 105 -14.03 -5.59 1.91
CA LYS A 105 -14.51 -6.18 0.66
C LYS A 105 -14.47 -5.20 -0.51
N CYS A 106 -14.18 -3.92 -0.24
CA CYS A 106 -14.33 -2.91 -1.27
C CYS A 106 -13.30 -2.99 -2.41
N ALA A 107 -12.17 -3.64 -2.16
CA ALA A 107 -11.16 -3.94 -3.17
C ALA A 107 -11.46 -5.20 -4.00
N GLN A 108 -12.61 -5.86 -3.77
CA GLN A 108 -13.15 -6.92 -4.62
C GLN A 108 -14.17 -6.32 -5.59
N GLY A 109 -14.00 -6.59 -6.87
CA GLY A 109 -14.71 -5.89 -7.94
C GLY A 109 -13.97 -5.89 -9.27
N HIS A 110 -14.26 -4.88 -10.09
CA HIS A 110 -13.73 -4.79 -11.43
C HIS A 110 -13.57 -3.36 -11.94
N TRP A 111 -12.64 -3.16 -12.87
CA TRP A 111 -12.48 -1.88 -13.55
C TRP A 111 -13.56 -1.70 -14.63
N VAL A 112 -14.25 -0.57 -14.58
CA VAL A 112 -15.25 -0.19 -15.58
C VAL A 112 -14.87 1.12 -16.28
N PRO A 113 -15.29 1.33 -17.53
CA PRO A 113 -15.11 2.61 -18.19
C PRO A 113 -15.77 3.75 -17.40
N ARG A 114 -15.07 4.86 -17.26
CA ARG A 114 -15.53 6.10 -16.62
C ARG A 114 -16.76 6.63 -17.36
N VAL A 115 -17.69 7.23 -16.60
CA VAL A 115 -18.82 7.98 -17.15
C VAL A 115 -18.91 9.37 -16.50
N PRO A 116 -18.82 10.48 -17.25
CA PRO A 116 -18.47 10.55 -18.67
C PRO A 116 -16.99 10.21 -18.91
N GLN A 117 -16.66 9.66 -20.07
CA GLN A 117 -15.27 9.47 -20.48
C GLN A 117 -14.63 10.81 -20.81
N PHE A 118 -13.35 10.94 -20.49
CA PHE A 118 -12.51 11.99 -21.05
C PHE A 118 -12.30 11.73 -22.54
N THR A 119 -12.35 12.78 -23.34
CA THR A 119 -12.20 12.71 -24.80
C THR A 119 -10.87 13.27 -25.28
N THR A 120 -10.17 14.02 -24.42
CA THR A 120 -8.88 14.64 -24.72
C THR A 120 -7.87 14.40 -23.60
N TYR A 121 -6.59 14.42 -23.96
CA TYR A 121 -5.51 14.38 -22.99
C TYR A 121 -5.64 15.55 -22.00
N GLU A 122 -5.98 16.75 -22.45
CA GLU A 122 -6.08 17.94 -21.58
C GLU A 122 -7.17 17.77 -20.52
N GLU A 123 -8.31 17.15 -20.85
CA GLU A 123 -9.36 16.81 -19.87
C GLU A 123 -8.88 15.78 -18.85
N ALA A 124 -8.31 14.67 -19.32
CA ALA A 124 -7.80 13.60 -18.48
C ALA A 124 -6.67 14.10 -17.58
N HIS A 125 -5.68 14.77 -18.18
CA HIS A 125 -4.55 15.38 -17.53
C HIS A 125 -5.02 16.43 -16.53
N LYS A 126 -5.99 17.30 -16.84
CA LYS A 126 -6.54 18.24 -15.84
C LYS A 126 -7.22 17.55 -14.65
N ALA A 127 -7.85 16.39 -14.87
CA ALA A 127 -8.50 15.62 -13.81
C ALA A 127 -7.50 14.88 -12.90
N ILE A 128 -6.31 14.57 -13.41
CA ILE A 128 -5.24 13.87 -12.65
C ILE A 128 -4.07 14.78 -12.27
N ILE A 129 -3.94 15.97 -12.88
CA ILE A 129 -2.89 16.91 -12.55
C ILE A 129 -3.27 17.54 -11.24
N TYR A 130 -2.28 17.35 -10.40
CA TYR A 130 -2.17 17.78 -9.07
C TYR A 130 -2.39 19.33 -8.88
N ASN A 131 -1.41 20.03 -9.45
CA ASN A 131 -1.12 21.44 -9.28
C ASN A 131 -0.65 21.98 -10.63
N PRO A 132 -1.29 23.02 -11.21
CA PRO A 132 -0.90 23.56 -12.51
C PRO A 132 0.48 24.25 -12.51
N ASN A 133 1.07 24.50 -11.34
CA ASN A 133 2.39 25.10 -11.17
C ASN A 133 3.52 24.09 -10.87
N ASP A 134 3.17 22.83 -10.66
CA ASP A 134 4.13 21.72 -10.57
C ASP A 134 4.33 21.18 -12.00
N PRO A 135 5.55 20.83 -12.45
CA PRO A 135 5.76 20.19 -13.75
C PRO A 135 4.89 18.96 -14.04
N GLY A 136 4.13 18.46 -13.06
CA GLY A 136 3.20 17.36 -13.22
C GLY A 136 3.93 16.02 -13.17
N TYR A 137 3.17 14.93 -13.31
CA TYR A 137 3.79 13.64 -13.57
C TYR A 137 4.41 13.67 -14.96
N SER A 138 5.62 13.12 -15.10
CA SER A 138 6.14 12.80 -16.43
C SER A 138 5.12 11.95 -17.18
N LEU A 139 5.00 12.18 -18.48
CA LEU A 139 4.22 11.28 -19.32
C LEU A 139 4.73 9.85 -19.13
N PRO A 140 3.83 8.86 -19.06
CA PRO A 140 4.23 7.47 -19.02
C PRO A 140 4.96 7.10 -20.32
N ASP A 141 5.91 6.17 -20.25
CA ASP A 141 6.69 5.78 -21.42
C ASP A 141 5.77 5.25 -22.53
N PRO A 142 6.06 5.51 -23.81
CA PRO A 142 5.19 5.08 -24.89
C PRO A 142 5.20 3.55 -25.02
N ARG A 143 4.09 2.98 -25.49
CA ARG A 143 4.01 1.55 -25.81
C ARG A 143 4.90 1.26 -27.02
N PRO A 144 5.65 0.14 -27.04
CA PRO A 144 6.35 -0.27 -28.25
C PRO A 144 5.36 -0.62 -29.37
N VAL A 145 5.71 -0.35 -30.62
CA VAL A 145 4.92 -0.77 -31.78
C VAL A 145 5.28 -2.20 -32.13
N ILE A 146 4.36 -3.12 -31.86
CA ILE A 146 4.51 -4.55 -32.17
C ILE A 146 3.76 -4.82 -33.48
N LYS A 147 4.43 -5.37 -34.51
CA LYS A 147 3.72 -5.98 -35.66
C LYS A 147 3.76 -7.49 -35.53
N LYS A 148 2.60 -8.12 -35.74
CA LYS A 148 2.52 -9.55 -35.95
C LYS A 148 3.10 -9.87 -37.34
N VAL A 149 4.11 -10.72 -37.38
CA VAL A 149 4.61 -11.34 -38.60
C VAL A 149 4.06 -12.76 -38.60
N VAL A 150 3.20 -13.08 -39.55
CA VAL A 150 2.73 -14.45 -39.75
C VAL A 150 3.83 -15.15 -40.54
N ASP A 151 4.48 -16.13 -39.93
CA ASP A 151 5.45 -16.98 -40.62
C ASP A 151 4.67 -17.96 -41.51
N ASP A 152 4.67 -17.66 -42.80
CA ASP A 152 3.80 -18.22 -43.83
C ASP A 152 4.07 -19.70 -44.11
N ASP A 153 5.23 -20.22 -43.71
CA ASP A 153 5.61 -21.61 -43.96
C ASP A 153 5.17 -22.59 -42.84
N GLN A 154 4.74 -22.11 -41.67
CA GLN A 154 4.30 -22.95 -40.54
C GLN A 154 3.00 -22.51 -39.86
N GLY A 155 2.40 -21.39 -40.28
CA GLY A 155 1.23 -20.82 -39.60
C GLY A 155 1.52 -20.35 -38.17
N LYS A 156 2.80 -20.25 -37.80
CA LYS A 156 3.23 -19.77 -36.48
C LYS A 156 3.26 -18.25 -36.51
N VAL A 157 2.32 -17.62 -35.80
CA VAL A 157 2.34 -16.17 -35.61
C VAL A 157 3.52 -15.82 -34.71
N THR A 158 4.47 -15.03 -35.21
CA THR A 158 5.56 -14.47 -34.42
C THR A 158 5.35 -12.96 -34.28
N SER A 159 5.15 -12.49 -33.05
CA SER A 159 5.10 -11.05 -32.77
C SER A 159 6.51 -10.49 -32.77
N THR A 160 6.82 -9.59 -33.69
CA THR A 160 8.11 -8.90 -33.72
C THR A 160 7.90 -7.44 -33.32
N VAL A 161 8.71 -6.93 -32.39
CA VAL A 161 8.75 -5.49 -32.11
C VAL A 161 9.27 -4.81 -33.37
N VAL A 162 8.44 -3.96 -33.98
CA VAL A 162 8.78 -3.28 -35.24
C VAL A 162 9.30 -1.88 -35.03
N LYS A 163 8.95 -1.27 -33.90
CA LYS A 163 9.57 -0.03 -33.46
C LYS A 163 9.62 0.00 -31.94
N ALA A 164 10.82 -0.10 -31.37
CA ALA A 164 10.99 0.08 -29.93
C ALA A 164 10.69 1.54 -29.56
N ALA A 165 10.33 1.81 -28.30
CA ALA A 165 10.17 3.19 -27.81
C ALA A 165 11.42 4.04 -28.05
N GLU A 166 12.61 3.42 -28.00
CA GLU A 166 13.90 4.06 -28.28
C GLU A 166 14.06 4.54 -29.73
N GLU A 167 13.33 3.94 -30.67
CA GLU A 167 13.36 4.29 -32.09
C GLU A 167 12.29 5.34 -32.46
N MET A 168 11.42 5.72 -31.51
CA MET A 168 10.43 6.78 -31.68
C MET A 168 11.07 8.16 -31.65
N THR A 169 10.56 9.05 -32.49
CA THR A 169 10.84 10.49 -32.38
C THR A 169 10.22 11.05 -31.10
N GLU A 170 10.76 12.15 -30.59
CA GLU A 170 10.22 12.77 -29.36
C GLU A 170 8.75 13.17 -29.49
N GLU A 171 8.31 13.58 -30.69
CA GLU A 171 6.90 13.88 -30.98
C GLU A 171 6.02 12.64 -30.88
N GLU A 172 6.45 11.50 -31.44
CA GLU A 172 5.75 10.21 -31.32
C GLU A 172 5.70 9.73 -29.85
N LYS A 173 6.77 9.92 -29.09
CA LYS A 173 6.80 9.57 -27.66
C LYS A 173 5.80 10.42 -26.87
N GLU A 174 5.77 11.72 -27.13
CA GLU A 174 4.84 12.64 -26.48
C GLU A 174 3.38 12.30 -26.83
N GLU A 175 3.06 12.08 -28.11
CA GLU A 175 1.70 11.72 -28.54
C GLU A 175 1.24 10.39 -27.94
N ASN A 176 2.08 9.36 -27.98
CA ASN A 176 1.72 8.06 -27.42
C ASN A 176 1.63 8.11 -25.88
N GLY A 177 2.51 8.86 -25.21
CA GLY A 177 2.40 9.10 -23.77
C GLY A 177 1.07 9.79 -23.39
N LYS A 178 0.63 10.78 -24.17
CA LYS A 178 -0.68 11.44 -23.99
C LYS A 178 -1.86 10.50 -24.23
N GLU A 179 -1.79 9.66 -25.26
CA GLU A 179 -2.80 8.63 -25.53
C GLU A 179 -2.91 7.66 -24.35
N ARG A 180 -1.77 7.17 -23.83
CA ARG A 180 -1.75 6.29 -22.66
C ARG A 180 -2.39 6.94 -21.42
N VAL A 181 -2.12 8.22 -21.17
CA VAL A 181 -2.76 8.98 -20.07
C VAL A 181 -4.28 8.97 -20.24
N LEU A 182 -4.77 9.27 -21.43
CA LEU A 182 -6.20 9.28 -21.74
C LEU A 182 -6.84 7.90 -21.55
N GLU A 183 -6.19 6.84 -22.05
CA GLU A 183 -6.64 5.44 -21.89
C GLU A 183 -6.74 5.06 -20.41
N MET A 184 -5.70 5.28 -19.62
CA MET A 184 -5.64 4.86 -18.21
C MET A 184 -6.57 5.69 -17.31
N SER A 185 -6.74 6.98 -17.57
CA SER A 185 -7.63 7.88 -16.80
C SER A 185 -9.12 7.53 -16.94
N ASN A 186 -9.48 6.80 -18.00
CA ASN A 186 -10.86 6.44 -18.31
C ASN A 186 -11.34 5.14 -17.66
N TRP A 187 -10.59 4.60 -16.68
CA TRP A 187 -11.01 3.47 -15.88
C TRP A 187 -11.26 3.85 -14.43
N VAL A 188 -12.36 3.34 -13.87
CA VAL A 188 -12.75 3.54 -12.47
C VAL A 188 -13.01 2.19 -11.85
N TRP A 189 -12.53 1.99 -10.63
CA TRP A 189 -12.82 0.78 -9.87
C TRP A 189 -14.28 0.76 -9.42
N LYS A 190 -14.95 -0.37 -9.59
CA LYS A 190 -16.30 -0.61 -9.09
C LYS A 190 -16.29 -1.84 -8.20
N SER A 191 -16.59 -1.66 -6.92
CA SER A 191 -16.74 -2.79 -6.01
C SER A 191 -18.02 -3.55 -6.29
N ASP A 192 -17.96 -4.87 -6.11
CA ASP A 192 -19.13 -5.75 -6.21
C ASP A 192 -20.04 -5.64 -4.97
N PHE A 193 -19.58 -4.97 -3.91
CA PHE A 193 -20.27 -4.93 -2.62
C PHE A 193 -20.91 -3.58 -2.29
N GLY A 194 -20.84 -2.59 -3.19
CA GLY A 194 -21.41 -1.26 -3.00
C GLY A 194 -20.46 -0.14 -3.43
N ASP A 195 -20.84 1.09 -3.12
CA ASP A 195 -20.04 2.25 -3.52
C ASP A 195 -18.88 2.51 -2.56
N MET A 196 -17.79 3.08 -3.09
CA MET A 196 -16.72 3.64 -2.28
C MET A 196 -17.12 5.02 -1.74
N VAL A 197 -16.57 5.38 -0.57
CA VAL A 197 -16.74 6.74 -0.05
C VAL A 197 -15.84 7.63 -0.90
N PRO A 198 -16.36 8.70 -1.53
CA PRO A 198 -15.54 9.63 -2.30
C PRO A 198 -14.40 10.18 -1.44
N PHE A 199 -13.21 10.28 -2.03
CA PHE A 199 -12.03 10.79 -1.35
C PHE A 199 -12.19 12.27 -1.00
N ASP A 200 -12.09 12.59 0.30
CA ASP A 200 -12.09 13.95 0.81
C ASP A 200 -10.71 14.26 1.40
N MET A 201 -9.96 15.11 0.69
CA MET A 201 -8.60 15.45 1.08
C MET A 201 -8.52 16.17 2.43
N GLU A 202 -9.46 17.08 2.68
CA GLU A 202 -9.44 17.90 3.88
C GLU A 202 -9.77 17.05 5.11
N GLU A 203 -10.81 16.22 5.02
CA GLU A 203 -11.14 15.29 6.10
C GLU A 203 -10.05 14.22 6.28
N PHE A 204 -9.39 13.79 5.20
CA PHE A 204 -8.23 12.90 5.31
C PHE A 204 -7.09 13.57 6.09
N VAL A 205 -6.72 14.83 5.78
CA VAL A 205 -5.70 15.57 6.54
C VAL A 205 -6.11 15.79 7.99
N ILE A 206 -7.39 16.11 8.26
CA ILE A 206 -7.91 16.21 9.64
C ILE A 206 -7.76 14.87 10.36
N ARG A 207 -8.07 13.75 9.70
CA ARG A 207 -7.91 12.40 10.26
C ARG A 207 -6.44 12.07 10.57
N LEU A 208 -5.49 12.51 9.75
CA LEU A 208 -4.06 12.34 10.03
C LEU A 208 -3.61 13.22 11.19
N LEU A 209 -4.07 14.47 11.25
CA LEU A 209 -3.77 15.38 12.35
C LEU A 209 -4.36 14.92 13.69
N ARG A 210 -5.51 14.24 13.69
CA ARG A 210 -6.07 13.61 14.90
C ARG A 210 -5.33 12.37 15.37
N SER A 211 -4.34 11.90 14.60
CA SER A 211 -3.51 10.77 14.99
C SER A 211 -2.12 11.22 15.42
N PRO A 212 -1.51 10.62 16.46
CA PRO A 212 -0.25 11.10 17.01
C PRO A 212 0.90 11.04 15.99
N GLY A 213 0.97 9.96 15.21
CA GLY A 213 2.00 9.75 14.20
C GLY A 213 1.63 10.18 12.78
N GLY A 214 0.34 10.36 12.46
CA GLY A 214 -0.08 10.59 11.08
C GLY A 214 -0.15 9.28 10.29
N LEU A 215 0.29 9.32 9.04
CA LEU A 215 0.42 8.16 8.15
C LEU A 215 1.89 7.81 7.91
N PHE A 216 2.24 6.55 8.12
CA PHE A 216 3.50 5.96 7.70
C PHE A 216 3.28 5.09 6.46
N LEU A 217 4.11 5.26 5.44
CA LEU A 217 4.21 4.32 4.31
C LEU A 217 5.60 3.68 4.37
N ILE A 218 5.67 2.37 4.55
CA ILE A 218 6.91 1.64 4.79
C ILE A 218 7.00 0.49 3.79
N GLY A 219 8.05 0.46 2.97
CA GLY A 219 8.23 -0.64 2.04
C GLY A 219 9.13 -0.35 0.85
N ASP A 220 8.91 -1.13 -0.20
CA ASP A 220 9.71 -1.11 -1.42
C ASP A 220 9.31 0.02 -2.41
N SER A 221 9.83 -0.08 -3.63
CA SER A 221 9.58 0.90 -4.69
C SER A 221 8.10 1.07 -5.03
N LEU A 222 7.24 0.06 -4.87
CA LEU A 222 5.80 0.19 -5.08
C LEU A 222 5.14 1.03 -3.98
N THR A 223 5.65 0.97 -2.75
CA THR A 223 5.25 1.89 -1.67
C THR A 223 5.71 3.30 -1.97
N THR A 224 6.90 3.46 -2.54
CA THR A 224 7.42 4.76 -2.97
C THR A 224 6.49 5.40 -4.00
N GLN A 225 6.00 4.64 -5.00
CA GLN A 225 5.03 5.17 -5.97
C GLN A 225 3.69 5.54 -5.32
N HIS A 226 3.24 4.79 -4.31
CA HIS A 226 2.04 5.13 -3.54
C HIS A 226 2.23 6.45 -2.78
N PHE A 227 3.34 6.58 -2.07
CA PHE A 227 3.70 7.80 -1.35
C PHE A 227 3.80 9.00 -2.29
N MET A 228 4.49 8.87 -3.43
CA MET A 228 4.63 9.95 -4.41
C MET A 228 3.27 10.40 -4.91
N THR A 229 2.38 9.46 -5.23
CA THR A 229 1.00 9.78 -5.65
C THR A 229 0.23 10.54 -4.57
N LEU A 230 0.28 10.08 -3.33
CA LEU A 230 -0.38 10.74 -2.21
C LEU A 230 0.20 12.14 -1.93
N ARG A 231 1.52 12.29 -2.00
CA ARG A 231 2.22 13.57 -1.86
C ARG A 231 1.70 14.58 -2.89
N TYR A 232 1.64 14.21 -4.16
CA TYR A 232 1.14 15.08 -5.21
C TYR A 232 -0.32 15.49 -4.98
N ARG A 233 -1.17 14.56 -4.54
CA ARG A 233 -2.55 14.89 -4.14
C ARG A 233 -2.57 15.92 -2.99
N LEU A 234 -1.71 15.76 -1.98
CA LEU A 234 -1.67 16.71 -0.85
C LEU A 234 -1.19 18.11 -1.27
N LEU A 235 -0.21 18.20 -2.16
CA LEU A 235 0.30 19.47 -2.68
C LEU A 235 -0.75 20.28 -3.47
N GLN A 236 -1.90 19.68 -3.81
CA GLN A 236 -3.04 20.40 -4.40
C GLN A 236 -3.92 21.12 -3.40
N SER A 237 -3.92 20.62 -2.18
CA SER A 237 -4.83 21.11 -1.17
C SER A 237 -4.50 22.57 -0.87
N SER A 238 -5.41 23.27 -0.21
CA SER A 238 -5.13 24.61 0.31
C SER A 238 -4.07 24.62 1.43
N PHE A 239 -3.43 23.47 1.72
CA PHE A 239 -2.42 23.30 2.74
C PHE A 239 -1.02 23.44 2.16
N PHE A 240 -0.18 24.18 2.86
CA PHE A 240 1.23 24.32 2.55
C PHE A 240 1.99 23.30 3.37
N LEU A 241 2.90 22.56 2.73
CA LEU A 241 3.67 21.51 3.38
C LEU A 241 5.13 21.91 3.54
N HIS A 242 5.71 21.54 4.68
CA HIS A 242 7.16 21.48 4.85
C HIS A 242 7.64 20.04 4.69
N GLU A 243 8.83 19.91 4.14
CA GLU A 243 9.54 18.65 3.95
C GLU A 243 10.75 18.61 4.89
N ASP A 244 10.94 17.46 5.57
CA ASP A 244 12.14 17.12 6.34
C ASP A 244 12.69 18.25 7.23
N LEU A 245 11.83 18.82 8.08
CA LEU A 245 12.25 19.92 8.95
C LEU A 245 13.38 19.47 9.91
N PRO A 246 14.43 20.29 10.14
CA PRO A 246 15.62 19.88 10.88
C PRO A 246 15.42 19.40 12.32
N HIS A 247 14.26 19.70 12.91
CA HIS A 247 13.92 19.29 14.28
C HIS A 247 13.15 17.96 14.32
N TRP A 248 12.76 17.41 13.18
CA TRP A 248 12.13 16.10 13.11
C TRP A 248 13.18 14.99 13.22
N PRO A 249 12.85 13.87 13.91
CA PRO A 249 13.76 12.74 13.97
C PRO A 249 13.93 12.11 12.59
N LEU A 250 15.16 11.72 12.27
CA LEU A 250 15.56 11.14 10.97
C LEU A 250 15.40 12.07 9.75
N HIS A 251 15.21 13.38 9.92
CA HIS A 251 15.08 14.33 8.80
C HIS A 251 16.25 14.31 7.79
N SER A 252 17.44 13.88 8.22
CA SER A 252 18.64 13.81 7.38
C SER A 252 18.91 12.40 6.85
N HIS A 253 18.06 11.43 7.16
CA HIS A 253 18.22 10.07 6.68
C HIS A 253 17.80 9.99 5.20
N PRO A 254 18.64 9.48 4.29
CA PRO A 254 18.39 9.54 2.83
C PRO A 254 17.18 8.73 2.36
N HIS A 255 16.65 7.88 3.22
CA HIS A 255 15.55 6.95 2.94
C HIS A 255 14.34 7.18 3.84
N VAL A 256 14.30 8.30 4.55
CA VAL A 256 13.14 8.74 5.34
C VAL A 256 12.71 10.10 4.82
N HIS A 257 11.44 10.22 4.43
CA HIS A 257 10.87 11.45 3.91
C HIS A 257 9.65 11.83 4.73
N GLN A 258 9.61 13.05 5.24
CA GLN A 258 8.61 13.53 6.18
C GLN A 258 7.95 14.79 5.66
N TYR A 259 6.62 14.82 5.77
CA TYR A 259 5.79 15.94 5.32
C TYR A 259 4.86 16.38 6.44
N GLY A 260 4.86 17.66 6.75
CA GLY A 260 4.06 18.30 7.79
C GLY A 260 3.44 19.61 7.31
N LEU A 261 2.49 20.16 8.05
CA LEU A 261 1.85 21.42 7.68
C LEU A 261 2.77 22.61 7.97
N ASP A 262 2.70 23.65 7.13
CA ASP A 262 3.26 24.95 7.47
C ASP A 262 2.43 25.60 8.57
N THR A 263 2.96 25.54 9.79
CA THR A 263 2.31 26.07 10.99
C THR A 263 2.26 27.59 11.04
N ASN A 264 2.93 28.30 10.14
CA ASN A 264 2.81 29.76 10.01
C ASN A 264 1.71 30.17 9.01
N HIS A 265 1.18 29.22 8.23
CA HIS A 265 0.23 29.53 7.18
C HIS A 265 -1.19 29.76 7.75
N PRO A 266 -1.90 30.84 7.37
CA PRO A 266 -3.25 31.13 7.89
C PRO A 266 -4.26 29.99 7.69
N ASN A 267 -4.19 29.27 6.57
CA ASN A 267 -5.06 28.12 6.31
C ASN A 267 -4.84 26.97 7.30
N THR A 268 -3.61 26.79 7.80
CA THR A 268 -3.32 25.78 8.83
C THR A 268 -4.03 26.16 10.12
N HIS A 269 -3.92 27.41 10.57
CA HIS A 269 -4.65 27.88 11.76
C HIS A 269 -6.18 27.79 11.60
N ALA A 270 -6.70 28.16 10.43
CA ALA A 270 -8.12 28.05 10.11
C ALA A 270 -8.60 26.58 10.15
N LEU A 271 -7.80 25.64 9.61
CA LEU A 271 -8.08 24.21 9.68
C LEU A 271 -8.13 23.71 11.13
N LEU A 272 -7.09 23.99 11.92
CA LEU A 272 -6.98 23.50 13.29
C LEU A 272 -8.12 24.02 14.18
N SER A 273 -8.46 25.31 14.06
CA SER A 273 -9.48 25.97 14.89
C SER A 273 -10.92 25.55 14.61
N ARG A 274 -11.24 25.13 13.37
CA ARG A 274 -12.62 24.71 13.03
C ARG A 274 -12.91 23.24 13.34
N THR A 275 -11.89 22.46 13.68
CA THR A 275 -12.09 21.06 14.11
C THR A 275 -12.71 21.02 15.51
N ASN A 276 -13.56 20.02 15.75
CA ASN A 276 -14.18 19.80 17.05
C ASN A 276 -14.02 18.33 17.49
N PRO A 277 -13.31 18.03 18.60
CA PRO A 277 -12.52 18.98 19.39
C PRO A 277 -11.36 19.60 18.57
N PRO A 278 -10.86 20.78 18.95
CA PRO A 278 -9.76 21.43 18.25
C PRO A 278 -8.48 20.60 18.27
N ILE A 279 -7.78 20.56 17.14
CA ILE A 279 -6.46 19.93 17.04
C ILE A 279 -5.41 20.93 17.54
N PRO A 280 -4.52 20.53 18.46
CA PRO A 280 -3.49 21.42 19.01
C PRO A 280 -2.43 21.78 17.97
N LEU A 281 -1.89 23.00 18.05
CA LEU A 281 -0.82 23.46 17.15
C LEU A 281 0.45 22.60 17.27
N SER A 282 0.77 22.11 18.46
CA SER A 282 1.90 21.20 18.72
C SER A 282 1.84 19.95 17.83
N ARG A 283 0.65 19.44 17.54
CA ARG A 283 0.47 18.30 16.65
C ARG A 283 0.78 18.66 15.20
N ALA A 284 0.36 19.84 14.74
CA ALA A 284 0.66 20.31 13.38
C ALA A 284 2.15 20.61 13.13
N GLN A 285 2.95 20.78 14.20
CA GLN A 285 4.41 20.94 14.11
C GLN A 285 5.15 19.62 13.82
N ARG A 286 4.45 18.48 13.84
CA ARG A 286 5.01 17.15 13.56
C ARG A 286 4.60 16.69 12.16
N PRO A 287 5.31 15.70 11.57
CA PRO A 287 4.90 15.10 10.31
C PRO A 287 3.46 14.58 10.38
N ILE A 288 2.73 14.75 9.28
CA ILE A 288 1.43 14.10 9.03
C ILE A 288 1.57 12.91 8.09
N ILE A 289 2.63 12.90 7.27
CA ILE A 289 3.04 11.75 6.46
C ILE A 289 4.53 11.50 6.67
N THR A 290 4.90 10.24 6.83
CA THR A 290 6.28 9.77 6.80
C THR A 290 6.39 8.59 5.84
N HIS A 291 7.35 8.62 4.93
CA HIS A 291 7.69 7.52 4.05
C HIS A 291 9.06 6.97 4.42
N ILE A 292 9.16 5.66 4.57
CA ILE A 292 10.39 4.94 4.90
C ILE A 292 10.62 3.94 3.78
N VAL A 293 11.70 4.14 3.01
CA VAL A 293 12.10 3.19 1.97
C VAL A 293 12.82 2.03 2.66
N ASP A 294 12.17 0.88 2.69
CA ASP A 294 12.73 -0.35 3.24
C ASP A 294 12.33 -1.54 2.36
N GLN A 295 13.26 -1.99 1.52
CA GLN A 295 12.98 -2.97 0.46
C GLN A 295 12.63 -4.35 1.00
N THR A 296 13.11 -4.72 2.19
CA THR A 296 12.95 -6.04 2.79
C THR A 296 12.25 -6.01 4.15
N LEU A 297 11.93 -4.84 4.70
CA LEU A 297 11.42 -4.57 6.06
C LEU A 297 12.36 -4.95 7.21
N VAL A 298 13.42 -5.70 6.91
CA VAL A 298 14.41 -6.19 7.86
C VAL A 298 15.81 -5.95 7.32
N GLY A 299 16.75 -5.65 8.22
CA GLY A 299 18.12 -5.34 7.85
C GLY A 299 18.99 -6.59 7.57
N PRO A 300 20.25 -6.36 7.16
CA PRO A 300 21.19 -7.44 6.84
C PRO A 300 21.41 -8.45 7.98
N LYS A 301 21.31 -8.02 9.24
CA LYS A 301 21.46 -8.88 10.42
C LYS A 301 20.37 -9.95 10.48
N GLU A 302 19.11 -9.55 10.32
CA GLU A 302 17.97 -10.46 10.31
C GLU A 302 17.98 -11.35 9.07
N LEU A 303 18.31 -10.80 7.89
CA LEU A 303 18.45 -11.58 6.66
C LEU A 303 19.53 -12.66 6.80
N ASN A 304 20.72 -12.31 7.32
CA ASN A 304 21.78 -13.28 7.61
C ASN A 304 21.30 -14.41 8.55
N ARG A 305 20.51 -14.06 9.59
CA ARG A 305 19.90 -15.04 10.49
C ARG A 305 18.92 -15.96 9.77
N PHE A 306 18.02 -15.41 8.94
CA PHE A 306 16.98 -16.17 8.25
C PHE A 306 17.56 -17.13 7.19
N PHE A 307 18.59 -16.69 6.48
CA PHE A 307 19.29 -17.49 5.48
C PHE A 307 20.41 -18.37 6.06
N ARG A 308 20.72 -18.23 7.36
CA ARG A 308 21.78 -18.95 8.08
C ARG A 308 23.15 -18.78 7.43
N THR A 309 23.47 -17.55 7.05
CA THR A 309 24.80 -17.19 6.52
C THR A 309 25.83 -17.18 7.64
N ASP A 310 27.11 -17.17 7.28
CA ASP A 310 28.18 -17.09 8.27
C ASP A 310 28.11 -15.80 9.12
N PRO A 311 28.52 -15.83 10.40
CA PRO A 311 28.59 -14.64 11.23
C PRO A 311 29.48 -13.56 10.60
N GLY A 312 28.93 -12.37 10.37
CA GLY A 312 29.67 -11.26 9.75
C GLY A 312 29.73 -11.31 8.23
N TYR A 313 28.93 -12.16 7.57
CA TYR A 313 28.79 -12.15 6.12
C TYR A 313 28.30 -10.77 5.63
N VAL A 314 29.09 -10.14 4.76
CA VAL A 314 28.83 -8.82 4.17
C VAL A 314 28.47 -9.01 2.71
N HIS A 315 27.31 -8.49 2.31
CA HIS A 315 26.79 -8.62 0.95
C HIS A 315 27.34 -7.53 0.05
N GLY A 316 27.60 -7.88 -1.22
CA GLY A 316 27.99 -6.91 -2.25
C GLY A 316 26.84 -5.98 -2.65
N HIS A 317 25.62 -6.51 -2.70
CA HIS A 317 24.41 -5.73 -2.95
C HIS A 317 23.86 -5.16 -1.64
N LYS A 318 23.61 -3.84 -1.61
CA LYS A 318 23.07 -3.14 -0.45
C LYS A 318 21.60 -2.83 -0.70
N TYR A 319 20.71 -3.59 -0.05
CA TYR A 319 19.31 -3.21 -0.02
C TYR A 319 19.15 -1.92 0.75
N THR A 320 18.19 -1.11 0.30
CA THR A 320 17.76 0.04 1.07
C THR A 320 16.98 -0.45 2.29
N ASN A 321 17.52 -0.18 3.48
CA ASN A 321 16.89 -0.45 4.76
C ASN A 321 17.10 0.72 5.70
N VAL A 322 16.15 0.95 6.61
CA VAL A 322 16.27 1.97 7.66
C VAL A 322 16.39 1.27 9.01
N GLU A 323 17.61 1.09 9.50
CA GLU A 323 17.85 0.41 10.77
C GLU A 323 17.12 1.11 11.92
N GLY A 324 16.40 0.35 12.75
CA GLY A 324 15.69 0.88 13.91
C GLY A 324 14.36 1.59 13.59
N TRP A 325 13.82 1.49 12.36
CA TRP A 325 12.57 2.13 11.99
C TRP A 325 11.38 1.75 12.90
N ILE A 326 11.37 0.54 13.47
CA ILE A 326 10.34 0.09 14.43
C ILE A 326 10.35 0.96 15.70
N GLY A 327 11.53 1.22 16.27
CA GLY A 327 11.66 2.07 17.46
C GLY A 327 11.36 3.54 17.15
N PHE A 328 11.69 3.99 15.92
CA PHE A 328 11.27 5.31 15.44
C PHE A 328 9.75 5.41 15.34
N LEU A 329 9.06 4.38 14.84
CA LEU A 329 7.61 4.33 14.77
C LEU A 329 6.99 4.38 16.17
N GLU A 330 7.51 3.61 17.13
CA GLU A 330 7.05 3.64 18.53
C GLU A 330 7.11 5.04 19.16
N GLU A 331 8.21 5.77 18.96
CA GLU A 331 8.34 7.14 19.46
C GLU A 331 7.37 8.10 18.75
N MET A 332 7.19 7.94 17.44
CA MET A 332 6.37 8.84 16.64
C MET A 332 4.87 8.58 16.79
N THR A 333 4.43 7.39 17.17
CA THR A 333 3.00 7.11 17.42
C THR A 333 2.58 7.40 18.86
N ARG A 334 3.51 7.84 19.73
CA ARG A 334 3.15 8.25 21.10
C ARG A 334 2.41 9.59 21.12
N VAL A 335 1.28 9.64 21.81
CA VAL A 335 0.57 10.88 22.15
C VAL A 335 1.41 11.67 23.16
N ARG A 336 1.60 12.97 22.90
CA ARG A 336 2.34 13.84 23.82
C ARG A 336 1.42 14.46 24.86
N GLU A 337 1.94 14.72 26.05
CA GLU A 337 1.15 15.27 27.16
C GLU A 337 0.50 16.61 26.78
N GLU A 338 1.22 17.47 26.04
CA GLU A 338 0.73 18.77 25.60
C GLU A 338 -0.33 18.71 24.49
N GLU A 339 -0.48 17.58 23.80
CA GLU A 339 -1.46 17.42 22.72
C GLU A 339 -2.86 17.11 23.28
N GLY A 340 -2.93 16.48 24.46
CA GLY A 340 -4.18 16.06 25.07
C GLY A 340 -4.90 14.95 24.28
N VAL A 341 -5.66 14.11 24.98
CA VAL A 341 -6.32 12.94 24.37
C VAL A 341 -7.59 13.29 23.58
N GLU A 342 -8.13 14.50 23.72
CA GLU A 342 -9.38 14.87 23.04
C GLU A 342 -9.14 15.24 21.56
N GLY A 343 -8.12 16.08 21.29
CA GLY A 343 -7.79 16.54 19.93
C GLY A 343 -6.98 15.55 19.10
N VAL A 344 -6.23 14.65 19.75
CA VAL A 344 -5.41 13.60 19.13
C VAL A 344 -5.90 12.22 19.58
N ASN A 345 -7.09 11.87 19.08
CA ASN A 345 -7.88 10.72 19.55
C ASN A 345 -8.05 9.60 18.52
N GLU A 346 -7.42 9.72 17.35
CA GLU A 346 -7.51 8.72 16.28
C GLU A 346 -6.22 7.91 16.17
N ASP A 347 -6.31 6.70 15.60
CA ASP A 347 -5.15 5.84 15.42
C ASP A 347 -4.14 6.42 14.42
N SER A 348 -2.85 6.32 14.73
CA SER A 348 -1.79 6.45 13.73
C SER A 348 -1.95 5.36 12.68
N LEU A 349 -1.67 5.69 11.43
CA LEU A 349 -1.85 4.77 10.31
C LEU A 349 -0.48 4.31 9.83
N VAL A 350 -0.33 3.01 9.60
CA VAL A 350 0.90 2.44 9.03
C VAL A 350 0.50 1.57 7.86
N VAL A 351 0.98 1.88 6.66
CA VAL A 351 0.86 1.02 5.48
C VAL A 351 2.20 0.35 5.28
N ILE A 352 2.23 -0.98 5.37
CA ILE A 352 3.44 -1.78 5.23
C ILE A 352 3.28 -2.79 4.10
N THR A 353 4.35 -2.98 3.32
CA THR A 353 4.39 -3.95 2.22
C THR A 353 5.83 -4.15 1.76
N SER A 354 6.16 -5.36 1.32
CA SER A 354 7.46 -5.69 0.74
C SER A 354 7.33 -7.02 0.02
N GLY A 355 7.72 -7.04 -1.25
CA GLY A 355 7.60 -8.27 -2.05
C GLY A 355 8.51 -8.32 -3.27
N ALA A 356 8.71 -7.19 -3.95
CA ALA A 356 9.46 -7.12 -5.21
C ALA A 356 10.90 -7.67 -5.08
N HIS A 357 11.57 -7.31 -3.98
CA HIS A 357 12.96 -7.70 -3.72
C HIS A 357 13.09 -9.08 -3.05
N TRP A 358 11.99 -9.72 -2.66
CA TRP A 358 12.01 -11.06 -2.03
C TRP A 358 12.06 -12.17 -3.08
N SER A 359 13.09 -12.16 -3.92
CA SER A 359 13.18 -13.05 -5.07
C SER A 359 14.58 -13.63 -5.23
N ARG A 360 14.76 -14.63 -6.10
CA ARG A 360 16.09 -15.16 -6.41
C ARG A 360 16.99 -14.11 -7.06
N ALA A 361 16.45 -13.25 -7.92
CA ALA A 361 17.17 -12.10 -8.49
C ALA A 361 17.53 -11.10 -7.40
N GLY A 362 16.54 -10.74 -6.58
CA GLY A 362 16.68 -9.81 -5.47
C GLY A 362 17.73 -10.30 -4.50
N LEU A 363 17.54 -11.47 -3.88
CA LEU A 363 18.30 -12.03 -2.76
C LEU A 363 19.37 -13.07 -3.19
N HIS A 364 19.90 -12.97 -4.41
CA HIS A 364 20.91 -13.89 -4.93
C HIS A 364 22.15 -14.00 -4.01
N GLY A 365 22.52 -12.93 -3.31
CA GLY A 365 23.64 -12.92 -2.35
C GLY A 365 23.39 -13.72 -1.06
N TYR A 366 22.13 -14.03 -0.73
CA TYR A 366 21.74 -14.76 0.47
C TYR A 366 21.55 -16.27 0.26
N SER A 367 21.43 -16.70 -1.00
CA SER A 367 21.29 -18.11 -1.35
C SER A 367 22.51 -18.57 -2.15
N PRO A 368 23.23 -19.62 -1.71
CA PRO A 368 24.36 -20.12 -2.47
C PRO A 368 24.00 -20.45 -3.93
N THR A 369 24.79 -19.96 -4.88
CA THR A 369 24.52 -20.04 -6.32
C THR A 369 24.50 -21.46 -6.89
N HIS A 370 25.08 -22.43 -6.18
CA HIS A 370 25.08 -23.85 -6.56
C HIS A 370 23.81 -24.60 -6.16
N LEU A 371 22.90 -23.96 -5.41
CA LEU A 371 21.65 -24.60 -5.01
C LEU A 371 20.69 -24.72 -6.19
N PRO A 372 19.92 -25.83 -6.28
CA PRO A 372 18.84 -25.93 -7.25
C PRO A 372 17.84 -24.77 -7.08
N PRO A 373 17.25 -24.25 -8.18
CA PRO A 373 16.28 -23.16 -8.15
C PRO A 373 15.13 -23.36 -7.13
N SER A 374 14.58 -24.57 -7.07
CA SER A 374 13.51 -24.94 -6.12
C SER A 374 13.95 -24.80 -4.66
N THR A 375 15.20 -25.14 -4.35
CA THR A 375 15.77 -25.03 -3.01
C THR A 375 16.01 -23.57 -2.65
N SER A 376 16.55 -22.77 -3.58
CA SER A 376 16.73 -21.32 -3.37
C SER A 376 15.39 -20.63 -3.12
N ARG A 377 14.36 -20.96 -3.89
CA ARG A 377 13.01 -20.45 -3.70
C ARG A 377 12.42 -20.83 -2.34
N ALA A 378 12.51 -22.10 -1.95
CA ALA A 378 12.02 -22.55 -0.64
C ALA A 378 12.74 -21.83 0.53
N ARG A 379 14.03 -21.50 0.38
CA ARG A 379 14.76 -20.70 1.37
C ARG A 379 14.24 -19.27 1.46
N ILE A 380 13.96 -18.64 0.32
CA ILE A 380 13.38 -17.29 0.27
C ILE A 380 11.99 -17.28 0.90
N GLU A 381 11.13 -18.25 0.57
CA GLU A 381 9.79 -18.38 1.16
C GLU A 381 9.87 -18.60 2.69
N HIS A 382 10.81 -19.42 3.15
CA HIS A 382 11.09 -19.59 4.58
C HIS A 382 11.52 -18.27 5.23
N ALA A 383 12.49 -17.56 4.64
CA ALA A 383 12.98 -16.29 5.16
C ALA A 383 11.91 -15.20 5.16
N TYR A 384 11.06 -15.15 4.13
CA TYR A 384 9.90 -14.28 4.06
C TYR A 384 8.95 -14.55 5.22
N THR A 385 8.65 -15.83 5.48
CA THR A 385 7.81 -16.24 6.62
C THR A 385 8.43 -15.83 7.96
N GLN A 386 9.75 -15.95 8.12
CA GLN A 386 10.43 -15.49 9.34
C GLN A 386 10.38 -13.96 9.50
N MET A 387 10.44 -13.20 8.39
CA MET A 387 10.27 -11.75 8.42
C MET A 387 8.87 -11.39 8.90
N VAL A 388 7.80 -11.97 8.34
CA VAL A 388 6.43 -11.66 8.77
C VAL A 388 6.23 -12.00 10.25
N LYS A 389 6.72 -13.16 10.69
CA LYS A 389 6.69 -13.60 12.10
C LYS A 389 7.52 -12.73 13.05
N LEU A 390 8.45 -11.95 12.53
CA LEU A 390 9.17 -10.96 13.30
C LEU A 390 8.39 -9.64 13.35
N ILE A 391 7.93 -9.16 12.19
CA ILE A 391 7.33 -7.83 12.05
C ILE A 391 5.97 -7.75 12.74
N VAL A 392 5.07 -8.71 12.52
CA VAL A 392 3.71 -8.65 13.10
C VAL A 392 3.77 -8.51 14.62
N PRO A 393 4.43 -9.41 15.38
CA PRO A 393 4.52 -9.28 16.83
C PRO A 393 5.31 -8.05 17.30
N SER A 394 6.25 -7.53 16.50
CA SER A 394 7.05 -6.36 16.89
C SER A 394 6.26 -5.06 16.86
N LEU A 395 5.29 -4.93 15.95
CA LEU A 395 4.45 -3.73 15.85
C LEU A 395 3.13 -3.87 16.61
N SER A 396 2.69 -5.10 16.88
CA SER A 396 1.46 -5.37 17.63
C SER A 396 1.34 -4.65 18.97
N PRO A 397 2.40 -4.37 19.75
CA PRO A 397 2.28 -3.63 21.01
C PRO A 397 1.98 -2.12 20.86
N LEU A 398 2.08 -1.55 19.64
CA LEU A 398 1.95 -0.11 19.43
C LEU A 398 0.53 0.37 19.79
N PRO A 399 0.36 1.26 20.78
CA PRO A 399 -0.95 1.77 21.15
C PRO A 399 -1.47 2.73 20.08
N GLN A 400 -2.81 2.90 20.01
CA GLN A 400 -3.48 3.89 19.15
C GLN A 400 -2.92 3.88 17.71
N THR A 401 -2.82 2.68 17.13
CA THR A 401 -2.20 2.45 15.82
C THR A 401 -3.03 1.42 15.05
N THR A 402 -3.36 1.74 13.81
CA THR A 402 -3.92 0.81 12.83
C THR A 402 -2.86 0.55 11.76
N ILE A 403 -2.50 -0.71 11.57
CA ILE A 403 -1.49 -1.17 10.62
C ILE A 403 -2.17 -1.92 9.48
N PHE A 404 -2.00 -1.42 8.27
CA PHE A 404 -2.43 -2.03 7.03
C PHE A 404 -1.26 -2.77 6.39
N PHE A 405 -1.40 -4.08 6.20
CA PHE A 405 -0.61 -4.75 5.17
C PHE A 405 -1.31 -4.55 3.83
N ARG A 406 -0.66 -3.87 2.88
CA ARG A 406 -1.10 -3.85 1.48
C ARG A 406 -0.50 -5.05 0.77
N THR A 407 -1.33 -5.84 0.10
CA THR A 407 -0.85 -6.94 -0.74
C THR A 407 0.27 -6.50 -1.68
N ILE A 408 1.19 -7.43 -1.94
CA ILE A 408 2.21 -7.28 -2.97
C ILE A 408 1.50 -7.18 -4.31
N SER A 409 1.72 -6.10 -5.05
CA SER A 409 1.12 -5.91 -6.36
C SER A 409 1.76 -6.88 -7.39
N PRO A 410 0.97 -7.48 -8.28
CA PRO A 410 1.47 -8.34 -9.33
C PRO A 410 2.32 -7.57 -10.33
N GLY A 411 3.27 -8.27 -10.96
CA GLY A 411 3.86 -7.85 -12.22
C GLY A 411 3.18 -8.57 -13.38
N HIS A 412 3.17 -7.95 -14.56
CA HIS A 412 2.50 -8.48 -15.76
C HIS A 412 3.51 -8.68 -16.90
N PRO A 413 4.13 -9.86 -17.08
CA PRO A 413 5.24 -10.06 -18.02
C PRO A 413 4.99 -9.59 -19.46
N SER A 414 3.72 -9.55 -19.89
CA SER A 414 3.27 -9.10 -21.21
C SER A 414 2.65 -7.69 -21.21
N CYS A 415 2.98 -6.84 -20.23
CA CYS A 415 2.34 -5.53 -20.01
C CYS A 415 2.36 -4.59 -21.22
N THR A 416 3.36 -4.72 -22.09
CA THR A 416 3.48 -3.93 -23.32
C THR A 416 2.33 -4.14 -24.30
N GLN A 417 1.67 -5.30 -24.24
CA GLN A 417 0.57 -5.68 -25.14
C GLN A 417 -0.81 -5.26 -24.59
N LEU A 418 -0.91 -4.89 -23.32
CA LEU A 418 -2.17 -4.68 -22.62
C LEU A 418 -2.60 -3.21 -22.70
N ARG A 419 -3.66 -2.89 -23.45
CA ARG A 419 -4.15 -1.48 -23.59
C ARG A 419 -5.30 -1.13 -22.65
N ARG A 420 -5.92 -2.13 -22.02
CA ARG A 420 -7.08 -1.99 -21.17
C ARG A 420 -6.96 -2.93 -19.98
N PRO A 421 -7.61 -2.62 -18.86
CA PRO A 421 -7.74 -3.55 -17.76
C PRO A 421 -8.39 -4.85 -18.22
N PHE A 422 -8.06 -5.92 -17.52
CA PHE A 422 -8.81 -7.14 -17.63
C PHE A 422 -10.19 -6.96 -16.97
N THR A 423 -11.24 -7.47 -17.60
CA THR A 423 -12.63 -7.23 -17.17
C THR A 423 -13.09 -8.12 -16.00
N SER A 424 -12.26 -9.07 -15.57
CA SER A 424 -12.49 -9.93 -14.41
C SER A 424 -11.16 -10.49 -13.91
N MET A 425 -11.09 -10.97 -12.66
CA MET A 425 -9.94 -11.74 -12.17
C MET A 425 -9.60 -12.89 -13.12
N ARG A 426 -10.60 -13.66 -13.55
CA ARG A 426 -10.44 -14.76 -14.51
C ARG A 426 -9.91 -14.26 -15.86
N GLY A 427 -10.35 -13.09 -16.30
CA GLY A 427 -9.86 -12.42 -17.50
C GLY A 427 -8.42 -11.91 -17.37
N GLY A 428 -7.98 -11.52 -16.18
CA GLY A 428 -6.58 -11.12 -15.92
C GLY A 428 -5.65 -12.30 -15.92
N VAL A 429 -6.07 -13.36 -15.25
CA VAL A 429 -5.40 -14.65 -15.29
C VAL A 429 -5.27 -15.19 -16.72
N ARG A 430 -6.36 -15.12 -17.52
CA ARG A 430 -6.41 -15.59 -18.93
C ARG A 430 -5.70 -14.67 -19.92
N GLY A 431 -5.81 -13.35 -19.73
CA GLY A 431 -5.30 -12.36 -20.67
C GLY A 431 -3.77 -12.27 -20.64
N GLU A 432 -3.14 -12.78 -19.58
CA GLU A 432 -1.70 -13.06 -19.58
C GLU A 432 -1.34 -14.24 -20.52
N GLU A 433 -2.26 -15.16 -20.84
CA GLU A 433 -1.99 -16.41 -21.60
C GLU A 433 -1.85 -16.29 -23.13
N GLY A 434 -1.82 -15.08 -23.71
CA GLY A 434 -1.59 -14.86 -25.15
C GLY A 434 -2.82 -14.34 -25.88
N GLY A 435 -2.73 -13.10 -26.38
CA GLY A 435 -3.88 -12.32 -26.83
C GLY A 435 -4.55 -12.76 -28.13
N GLU A 436 -5.88 -12.69 -28.17
CA GLU A 436 -6.64 -11.60 -28.77
C GLU A 436 -8.08 -11.67 -28.22
N GLU A 437 -8.76 -10.52 -28.23
CA GLU A 437 -10.20 -10.33 -27.99
C GLU A 437 -11.03 -11.63 -27.89
N GLY A 438 -11.55 -11.95 -26.70
CA GLY A 438 -12.41 -13.11 -26.57
C GLY A 438 -13.03 -13.28 -25.19
N GLU A 439 -14.30 -12.94 -25.11
CA GLU A 439 -15.22 -13.11 -23.98
C GLU A 439 -15.46 -14.57 -23.54
N GLU A 440 -14.63 -15.54 -23.92
CA GLU A 440 -14.91 -16.97 -23.69
C GLU A 440 -13.72 -17.76 -23.12
N GLY A 441 -13.91 -18.24 -21.88
CA GLY A 441 -13.83 -19.69 -21.64
C GLY A 441 -12.52 -20.48 -21.41
N GLY A 442 -11.30 -19.94 -21.27
CA GLY A 442 -10.10 -20.79 -20.95
C GLY A 442 -9.74 -21.02 -19.46
N GLU A 443 -9.98 -22.18 -18.85
CA GLU A 443 -9.70 -22.49 -17.42
C GLU A 443 -8.21 -22.65 -17.01
N GLY A 444 -7.33 -21.70 -17.33
CA GLY A 444 -5.95 -21.67 -16.82
C GLY A 444 -5.78 -20.70 -15.65
N GLY A 445 -5.02 -21.07 -14.61
CA GLY A 445 -4.69 -20.24 -13.44
C GLY A 445 -3.39 -19.41 -13.61
N VAL A 446 -3.13 -18.40 -12.77
CA VAL A 446 -1.85 -17.62 -12.76
C VAL A 446 -0.66 -18.57 -12.59
N GLU A 447 -0.85 -19.57 -11.74
CA GLU A 447 0.12 -20.63 -11.45
C GLU A 447 0.43 -21.51 -12.69
N GLU A 448 -0.55 -21.69 -13.59
CA GLU A 448 -0.38 -22.45 -14.82
C GLU A 448 0.34 -21.62 -15.89
N TYR A 449 0.08 -20.31 -15.96
CA TYR A 449 0.80 -19.38 -16.83
C TYR A 449 2.31 -19.37 -16.55
N PHE A 450 2.72 -19.21 -15.29
CA PHE A 450 4.14 -19.29 -14.91
C PHE A 450 4.74 -20.71 -15.07
N GLY A 451 3.90 -21.73 -15.18
CA GLY A 451 4.32 -23.12 -15.46
C GLY A 451 4.74 -23.39 -16.91
N LYS A 452 4.28 -22.58 -17.88
CA LYS A 452 4.57 -22.75 -19.32
C LYS A 452 6.02 -22.41 -19.66
N GLU A 453 6.64 -23.20 -20.54
CA GLU A 453 8.08 -23.10 -20.88
C GLU A 453 8.46 -21.74 -21.49
N GLU A 454 7.55 -21.15 -22.28
CA GLU A 454 7.69 -19.81 -22.87
C GLU A 454 7.67 -18.66 -21.85
N ASN A 455 7.06 -18.89 -20.68
CA ASN A 455 7.00 -17.95 -19.56
C ASN A 455 8.12 -18.18 -18.54
N ARG A 456 9.02 -19.14 -18.80
CA ARG A 456 10.25 -19.34 -18.03
C ARG A 456 11.36 -18.37 -18.44
N ASN A 457 11.00 -17.13 -18.79
CA ASN A 457 11.98 -16.09 -19.04
C ASN A 457 12.88 -15.99 -17.78
N PRO A 458 14.21 -16.20 -17.90
CA PRO A 458 15.10 -16.29 -16.75
C PRO A 458 14.92 -15.14 -15.76
N ASP A 459 14.68 -13.92 -16.26
CA ASP A 459 14.48 -12.75 -15.42
C ASP A 459 13.16 -12.83 -14.63
N VAL A 460 12.02 -13.15 -15.25
CA VAL A 460 10.71 -13.27 -14.57
C VAL A 460 10.73 -14.42 -13.55
N VAL A 461 11.35 -15.53 -13.94
CA VAL A 461 11.55 -16.69 -13.07
C VAL A 461 12.41 -16.29 -11.88
N GLU A 462 13.49 -15.53 -12.08
CA GLU A 462 14.37 -15.11 -10.98
C GLU A 462 13.71 -14.05 -10.09
N TRP A 463 12.83 -13.20 -10.60
CA TRP A 463 12.05 -12.26 -9.77
C TRP A 463 10.90 -12.93 -8.98
N ASP A 464 10.62 -14.21 -9.21
CA ASP A 464 9.65 -15.03 -8.47
C ASP A 464 8.28 -14.32 -8.27
N TRP A 465 7.77 -13.63 -9.31
CA TRP A 465 6.48 -12.92 -9.26
C TRP A 465 5.31 -13.86 -8.97
N ASP A 466 5.42 -15.11 -9.43
CA ASP A 466 4.49 -16.20 -9.16
C ASP A 466 4.42 -16.59 -7.66
N GLY A 467 5.41 -16.19 -6.87
CA GLY A 467 5.43 -16.36 -5.41
C GLY A 467 4.63 -15.30 -4.64
N PHE A 468 4.16 -14.22 -5.29
CA PHE A 468 3.53 -13.09 -4.59
C PHE A 468 2.22 -13.48 -3.89
N VAL A 469 1.36 -14.30 -4.53
CA VAL A 469 0.12 -14.81 -3.92
C VAL A 469 0.42 -15.60 -2.64
N GLY A 470 1.40 -16.51 -2.71
CA GLY A 470 1.80 -17.31 -1.55
C GLY A 470 2.31 -16.44 -0.39
N ARG A 471 3.08 -15.39 -0.69
CA ARG A 471 3.59 -14.41 0.28
C ARG A 471 2.48 -13.56 0.89
N ASN A 472 1.52 -13.11 0.09
CA ASN A 472 0.32 -12.42 0.57
C ASN A 472 -0.45 -13.29 1.58
N GLY A 473 -0.62 -14.59 1.28
CA GLY A 473 -1.24 -15.54 2.20
C GLY A 473 -0.46 -15.77 3.51
N VAL A 474 0.86 -15.52 3.55
CA VAL A 474 1.61 -15.54 4.82
C VAL A 474 1.18 -14.38 5.71
N TRP A 475 1.10 -13.16 5.16
CA TRP A 475 0.63 -11.99 5.90
C TRP A 475 -0.81 -12.15 6.38
N GLU A 476 -1.70 -12.58 5.49
CA GLU A 476 -3.11 -12.82 5.83
C GLU A 476 -3.24 -13.74 7.05
N ARG A 477 -2.60 -14.91 7.03
CA ARG A 477 -2.68 -15.87 8.14
C ARG A 477 -2.09 -15.35 9.45
N GLU A 478 -0.95 -14.67 9.40
CA GLU A 478 -0.31 -14.13 10.61
C GLU A 478 -1.11 -12.96 11.20
N ILE A 479 -1.68 -12.10 10.35
CA ILE A 479 -2.60 -11.02 10.76
C ILE A 479 -3.89 -11.60 11.36
N GLU A 480 -4.53 -12.55 10.69
CA GLU A 480 -5.74 -13.21 11.20
C GLU A 480 -5.50 -13.91 12.54
N GLY A 481 -4.35 -14.58 12.68
CA GLY A 481 -3.93 -15.20 13.93
C GLY A 481 -3.85 -14.18 15.06
N TYR A 482 -3.12 -13.08 14.83
CA TYR A 482 -2.97 -12.02 15.81
C TYR A 482 -4.31 -11.33 16.15
N GLU A 483 -5.12 -10.98 15.16
CA GLU A 483 -6.40 -10.29 15.37
C GLU A 483 -7.40 -11.17 16.15
N ARG A 484 -7.36 -12.50 15.95
CA ARG A 484 -8.14 -13.47 16.72
C ARG A 484 -7.70 -13.52 18.18
N GLU A 485 -6.39 -13.54 18.43
CA GLU A 485 -5.83 -13.49 19.78
C GLU A 485 -6.21 -12.18 20.49
N ARG A 486 -5.99 -11.03 19.83
CA ARG A 486 -6.37 -9.70 20.34
C ARG A 486 -7.86 -9.61 20.67
N GLY A 487 -8.72 -10.19 19.82
CA GLY A 487 -10.15 -10.28 20.08
C GLY A 487 -10.48 -11.13 21.31
N SER A 488 -9.80 -12.26 21.50
CA SER A 488 -10.07 -13.19 22.60
C SER A 488 -9.69 -12.65 23.98
N GLU A 489 -8.58 -11.92 24.11
CA GLU A 489 -8.17 -11.26 25.35
C GLU A 489 -9.21 -10.24 25.83
N LEU A 490 -9.82 -9.54 24.88
CA LEU A 490 -10.87 -8.55 25.12
C LEU A 490 -12.13 -9.15 25.77
N TRP A 491 -12.44 -10.41 25.49
CA TRP A 491 -13.58 -11.12 26.06
C TRP A 491 -13.23 -11.92 27.32
N GLY A 492 -11.97 -12.34 27.47
CA GLY A 492 -11.47 -13.15 28.59
C GLY A 492 -11.37 -12.40 29.93
N GLU A 493 -11.01 -11.11 29.91
CA GLU A 493 -10.91 -10.30 31.14
C GLU A 493 -12.26 -10.00 31.80
N THR A 494 -13.37 -10.10 31.05
CA THR A 494 -14.73 -9.85 31.57
C THR A 494 -15.25 -10.91 32.56
N LYS A 495 -14.55 -12.03 32.77
CA LYS A 495 -15.02 -13.12 33.64
C LYS A 495 -14.21 -13.38 34.91
N GLN A 496 -13.10 -12.68 35.15
CA GLN A 496 -12.21 -13.02 36.27
C GLN A 496 -11.79 -11.87 37.20
N GLY A 497 -12.32 -10.65 37.04
CA GLY A 497 -11.86 -9.49 37.83
C GLY A 497 -12.96 -8.57 38.32
N GLU A 498 -14.01 -9.08 38.97
CA GLU A 498 -14.95 -8.24 39.74
C GLU A 498 -14.59 -8.11 41.23
N GLU A 499 -13.53 -8.78 41.71
CA GLU A 499 -13.00 -8.57 43.06
C GLU A 499 -11.50 -8.28 43.00
N GLU A 500 -11.09 -7.19 43.64
CA GLU A 500 -9.70 -6.72 43.83
C GLU A 500 -8.98 -6.12 42.61
N THR A 501 -9.22 -4.83 42.33
CA THR A 501 -8.15 -3.81 42.20
C THR A 501 -8.74 -2.41 41.89
N THR A 502 -9.45 -1.85 42.86
CA THR A 502 -9.60 -0.39 42.94
C THR A 502 -8.31 0.23 43.48
N LYS A 503 -7.80 1.26 42.77
CA LYS A 503 -6.74 2.22 43.13
C LYS A 503 -5.31 1.88 42.68
N GLN A 504 -5.01 2.04 41.38
CA GLN A 504 -3.75 2.72 40.97
C GLN A 504 -3.58 3.08 39.48
N ASP A 505 -4.57 2.84 38.60
CA ASP A 505 -4.38 3.06 37.15
C ASP A 505 -5.33 4.10 36.55
N GLU A 506 -5.54 5.22 37.25
CA GLU A 506 -6.40 6.34 36.79
C GLU A 506 -5.71 7.29 35.79
N GLY A 507 -4.50 6.96 35.30
CA GLY A 507 -3.73 7.80 34.38
C GLY A 507 -3.67 7.34 32.93
N ARG A 508 -4.09 6.10 32.60
CA ARG A 508 -4.11 5.59 31.23
C ARG A 508 -5.51 5.71 30.65
N GLY A 509 -5.64 6.58 29.64
CA GLY A 509 -6.87 6.93 28.97
C GLY A 509 -7.77 5.72 28.70
N ARG A 510 -8.88 5.67 29.44
CA ARG A 510 -10.05 4.86 29.11
C ARG A 510 -10.61 5.35 27.78
N GLY A 511 -10.49 4.56 26.72
CA GLY A 511 -11.36 4.72 25.56
C GLY A 511 -10.75 4.36 24.21
N ARG A 512 -10.49 3.07 23.96
CA ARG A 512 -10.72 2.35 22.69
C ARG A 512 -10.15 0.93 22.83
N GLY A 513 -10.98 -0.08 22.62
CA GLY A 513 -10.73 -1.47 23.00
C GLY A 513 -9.67 -2.19 22.15
N GLY A 514 -8.71 -2.78 22.85
CA GLY A 514 -7.67 -3.68 22.35
C GLY A 514 -6.30 -3.31 22.94
N ARG A 515 -5.60 -4.24 23.59
CA ARG A 515 -4.18 -4.03 23.89
C ARG A 515 -3.43 -4.04 22.55
N GLY A 516 -2.76 -2.94 22.20
CA GLY A 516 -1.89 -2.87 21.02
C GLY A 516 -2.57 -2.40 19.73
N ALA A 517 -1.88 -2.62 18.61
CA ALA A 517 -2.25 -2.14 17.28
C ALA A 517 -3.36 -2.99 16.65
N LYS A 518 -4.24 -2.36 15.88
CA LYS A 518 -5.22 -3.04 15.01
C LYS A 518 -4.54 -3.40 13.69
N TRP A 519 -4.49 -4.67 13.32
CA TRP A 519 -3.99 -5.08 12.00
C TRP A 519 -5.12 -5.24 10.99
N VAL A 520 -4.82 -4.86 9.74
CA VAL A 520 -5.76 -4.91 8.63
C VAL A 520 -5.04 -5.46 7.41
N TYR A 521 -5.57 -6.54 6.85
CA TYR A 521 -5.14 -7.06 5.56
C TYR A 521 -5.93 -6.37 4.44
N LEU A 522 -5.25 -5.57 3.63
CA LEU A 522 -5.83 -4.89 2.46
C LEU A 522 -5.54 -5.72 1.21
N ASP A 523 -6.53 -6.50 0.80
CA ASP A 523 -6.44 -7.32 -0.41
C ASP A 523 -6.66 -6.48 -1.67
N PHE A 524 -5.58 -5.95 -2.23
CA PHE A 524 -5.60 -5.23 -3.52
C PHE A 524 -5.21 -6.14 -4.68
N TRP A 525 -4.99 -7.44 -4.43
CA TRP A 525 -4.46 -8.36 -5.44
C TRP A 525 -5.32 -8.38 -6.70
N GLU A 526 -6.63 -8.58 -6.55
CA GLU A 526 -7.55 -8.63 -7.68
C GLU A 526 -7.57 -7.32 -8.48
N MET A 527 -7.64 -6.20 -7.76
CA MET A 527 -7.70 -4.87 -8.34
C MET A 527 -6.43 -4.52 -9.13
N ASP A 528 -5.27 -4.88 -8.60
CA ASP A 528 -3.97 -4.63 -9.22
C ASP A 528 -3.72 -5.59 -10.39
N LEU A 529 -4.10 -6.87 -10.25
CA LEU A 529 -3.98 -7.88 -11.31
C LEU A 529 -4.80 -7.53 -12.55
N GLN A 530 -5.89 -6.78 -12.39
CA GLN A 530 -6.64 -6.31 -13.55
C GLN A 530 -5.91 -5.21 -14.33
N ARG A 531 -4.85 -4.60 -13.80
CA ARG A 531 -4.22 -3.37 -14.32
C ARG A 531 -2.88 -3.55 -15.01
N GLY A 532 -2.73 -4.65 -15.75
CA GLY A 532 -1.57 -4.85 -16.61
C GLY A 532 -1.39 -3.76 -17.69
N ASP A 533 -2.43 -2.98 -18.00
CA ASP A 533 -2.37 -1.82 -18.89
C ASP A 533 -1.60 -0.62 -18.33
N ALA A 534 -1.49 -0.57 -17.00
CA ALA A 534 -1.07 0.62 -16.26
C ALA A 534 0.40 0.59 -15.82
N HIS A 535 1.21 -0.34 -16.32
CA HIS A 535 2.64 -0.37 -16.00
C HIS A 535 3.41 0.84 -16.57
N THR A 536 4.57 1.17 -16.01
CA THR A 536 5.39 2.30 -16.48
C THR A 536 5.82 2.09 -17.93
N LEU A 537 6.19 0.85 -18.30
CA LEU A 537 6.83 0.51 -19.57
C LEU A 537 8.18 1.20 -19.76
N THR A 538 8.90 1.48 -18.66
CA THR A 538 10.25 1.99 -18.75
C THR A 538 11.19 0.89 -19.25
N GLY A 539 12.05 1.22 -20.21
CA GLY A 539 13.05 0.28 -20.71
C GLY A 539 14.09 -0.02 -19.62
N VAL A 540 14.21 -1.28 -19.19
CA VAL A 540 15.19 -1.73 -18.17
C VAL A 540 16.43 -2.39 -18.78
N GLY A 541 16.74 -2.00 -20.03
CA GLY A 541 17.84 -2.54 -20.84
C GLY A 541 17.56 -3.92 -21.45
N LYS A 542 18.35 -4.29 -22.47
CA LYS A 542 18.23 -5.55 -23.25
C LYS A 542 16.85 -5.75 -23.91
N GLY A 543 16.16 -4.67 -24.29
CA GLY A 543 14.82 -4.74 -24.90
C GLY A 543 13.71 -5.16 -23.93
N ARG A 544 13.93 -5.03 -22.62
CA ARG A 544 12.99 -5.40 -21.56
C ARG A 544 12.24 -4.19 -21.05
N TRP A 545 11.05 -4.44 -20.51
CA TRP A 545 10.12 -3.42 -20.04
C TRP A 545 9.83 -3.62 -18.56
N ASP A 546 9.72 -2.51 -17.84
CA ASP A 546 9.24 -2.51 -16.47
C ASP A 546 7.75 -2.83 -16.44
N CYS A 547 7.47 -4.09 -16.11
CA CYS A 547 6.13 -4.62 -15.91
C CYS A 547 5.84 -4.91 -14.43
N LEU A 548 6.52 -4.23 -13.51
CA LEU A 548 6.25 -4.31 -12.08
C LEU A 548 5.74 -2.97 -11.56
N HIS A 549 6.42 -1.89 -11.90
CA HIS A 549 6.01 -0.56 -11.47
C HIS A 549 4.85 -0.05 -12.31
N TYR A 550 4.00 0.76 -11.69
CA TYR A 550 2.80 1.31 -12.32
C TYR A 550 3.04 2.78 -12.70
N ALA A 551 2.48 3.21 -13.84
CA ALA A 551 2.37 4.61 -14.17
C ALA A 551 1.55 5.32 -13.08
N MET A 552 2.05 6.45 -12.60
CA MET A 552 1.33 7.29 -11.64
C MET A 552 0.42 8.28 -12.39
N PRO A 553 -0.73 8.68 -11.80
CA PRO A 553 -1.21 8.34 -10.45
C PRO A 553 -2.28 7.23 -10.41
N TYR A 554 -2.49 6.49 -11.51
CA TYR A 554 -3.74 5.76 -11.75
C TYR A 554 -4.09 4.72 -10.68
N LEU A 555 -3.28 3.66 -10.55
CA LEU A 555 -3.58 2.58 -9.60
C LEU A 555 -3.40 3.05 -8.14
N HIS A 556 -2.37 3.85 -7.87
CA HIS A 556 -2.03 4.35 -6.54
C HIS A 556 -3.08 5.30 -5.94
N ASN A 557 -3.77 6.04 -6.80
CA ASN A 557 -4.96 6.81 -6.43
C ASN A 557 -6.02 5.91 -5.81
N GLN A 558 -6.30 4.78 -6.47
CA GLN A 558 -7.28 3.82 -6.00
C GLN A 558 -6.86 3.16 -4.67
N TRP A 559 -5.56 2.89 -4.46
CA TRP A 559 -5.05 2.43 -3.17
C TRP A 559 -5.34 3.43 -2.04
N THR A 560 -5.15 4.70 -2.31
CA THR A 560 -5.44 5.79 -1.36
C THR A 560 -6.94 5.88 -1.08
N ASP A 561 -7.76 5.77 -2.12
CA ASP A 561 -9.22 5.84 -2.01
C ASP A 561 -9.77 4.65 -1.20
N SER A 562 -9.17 3.46 -1.34
CA SER A 562 -9.51 2.27 -0.54
C SER A 562 -9.16 2.43 0.93
N ILE A 563 -7.98 2.98 1.25
CA ILE A 563 -7.61 3.31 2.64
C ILE A 563 -8.57 4.35 3.22
N TRP A 564 -8.87 5.41 2.48
CA TRP A 564 -9.82 6.42 2.93
C TRP A 564 -11.22 5.84 3.17
N HIS A 565 -11.72 5.04 2.23
CA HIS A 565 -13.01 4.37 2.37
C HIS A 565 -13.06 3.55 3.67
N TYR A 566 -12.00 2.77 3.94
CA TYR A 566 -11.89 2.02 5.19
C TYR A 566 -12.02 2.94 6.41
N LEU A 567 -11.24 4.02 6.47
CA LEU A 567 -11.26 4.97 7.60
C LEU A 567 -12.61 5.67 7.76
N ALA A 568 -13.23 6.07 6.66
CA ALA A 568 -14.50 6.79 6.66
C ALA A 568 -15.67 5.91 7.11
N VAL A 569 -15.69 4.64 6.72
CA VAL A 569 -16.74 3.70 7.08
C VAL A 569 -16.53 3.13 8.48
N ASP A 570 -15.30 2.67 8.81
CA ASP A 570 -14.96 2.17 10.15
C ASP A 570 -15.20 3.26 11.20
N GLY A 571 -14.79 4.50 10.91
CA GLY A 571 -15.03 5.65 11.80
C GLY A 571 -16.50 5.99 12.01
N LYS A 572 -17.37 5.80 11.00
CA LYS A 572 -18.83 5.98 11.17
C LYS A 572 -19.43 4.90 12.06
N ILE A 573 -19.08 3.64 11.79
CA ILE A 573 -19.58 2.49 12.56
C ILE A 573 -19.19 2.60 14.03
N GLU A 574 -17.94 2.97 14.31
CA GLU A 574 -17.48 3.13 15.69
C GLU A 574 -18.21 4.28 16.41
N LYS A 575 -18.47 5.39 15.73
CA LYS A 575 -19.28 6.50 16.29
C LYS A 575 -20.71 6.07 16.59
N GLU A 576 -21.33 5.28 15.72
CA GLU A 576 -22.68 4.76 15.93
C GLU A 576 -22.73 3.77 17.10
N LYS A 577 -21.76 2.84 17.21
CA LYS A 577 -21.61 1.94 18.35
C LYS A 577 -21.45 2.72 19.66
N GLN A 578 -20.60 3.75 19.67
CA GLN A 578 -20.40 4.59 20.85
C GLN A 578 -21.68 5.32 21.25
N LYS A 579 -22.43 5.86 20.28
CA LYS A 579 -23.72 6.50 20.52
C LYS A 579 -24.74 5.51 21.10
N GLN A 580 -24.82 4.29 20.55
CA GLN A 580 -25.69 3.22 21.07
C GLN A 580 -25.31 2.83 22.50
N LYS A 581 -24.01 2.68 22.80
CA LYS A 581 -23.52 2.37 24.14
C LYS A 581 -23.88 3.47 25.15
N LEU A 582 -23.65 4.73 24.80
CA LEU A 582 -24.00 5.87 25.67
C LEU A 582 -25.51 5.95 25.93
N GLU A 583 -26.34 5.63 24.93
CA GLU A 583 -27.78 5.58 25.09
C GLU A 583 -28.20 4.42 26.02
N GLN A 584 -27.61 3.24 25.86
CA GLN A 584 -27.85 2.10 26.77
C GLN A 584 -27.45 2.42 28.21
N GLU A 585 -26.28 3.04 28.43
CA GLU A 585 -25.84 3.48 29.76
C GLU A 585 -26.80 4.53 30.35
N ARG A 586 -27.36 5.42 29.53
CA ARG A 586 -28.34 6.42 29.96
C ARG A 586 -29.65 5.77 30.39
N ILE A 587 -30.14 4.79 29.62
CA ILE A 587 -31.35 4.02 29.95
C ILE A 587 -31.13 3.25 31.25
N GLN A 588 -30.02 2.53 31.38
CA GLN A 588 -29.69 1.77 32.59
C GLN A 588 -29.62 2.67 33.83
N LYS A 589 -28.98 3.84 33.73
CA LYS A 589 -28.95 4.82 34.85
C LYS A 589 -30.33 5.33 35.23
N ALA A 590 -31.22 5.55 34.25
CA ALA A 590 -32.59 5.98 34.51
C ALA A 590 -33.39 4.88 35.22
N GLU A 591 -33.25 3.62 34.80
CA GLU A 591 -33.86 2.46 35.46
C GLU A 591 -33.36 2.28 36.90
N GLU A 592 -32.05 2.41 37.14
CA GLU A 592 -31.46 2.35 38.48
C GLU A 592 -31.96 3.50 39.39
N GLU A 593 -32.15 4.70 38.85
CA GLU A 593 -32.67 5.86 39.60
C GLU A 593 -34.16 5.68 39.93
N GLU A 594 -34.95 5.14 39.00
CA GLU A 594 -36.35 4.79 39.22
C GLU A 594 -36.50 3.70 40.29
N GLU A 595 -35.70 2.64 40.22
CA GLU A 595 -35.70 1.58 41.23
C GLU A 595 -35.30 2.13 42.61
N ARG A 596 -34.32 3.05 42.67
CA ARG A 596 -33.94 3.74 43.92
C ARG A 596 -35.08 4.61 44.44
N ARG A 597 -35.83 5.29 43.58
CA ARG A 597 -37.01 6.09 43.96
C ARG A 597 -38.09 5.19 44.54
N GLU A 598 -38.45 4.10 43.85
CA GLU A 598 -39.44 3.14 44.35
C GLU A 598 -39.04 2.52 45.69
N ARG A 599 -37.76 2.15 45.87
CA ARG A 599 -37.25 1.63 47.14
C ARG A 599 -37.37 2.65 48.27
N ARG A 600 -37.15 3.94 47.99
CA ARG A 600 -37.34 5.02 48.96
C ARG A 600 -38.81 5.18 49.34
N GLU A 601 -39.71 5.18 48.36
CA GLU A 601 -41.16 5.31 48.59
C GLU A 601 -41.71 4.13 49.39
N ARG A 602 -41.33 2.88 49.06
CA ARG A 602 -41.69 1.70 49.85
C ARG A 602 -41.19 1.79 51.29
N ARG A 603 -40.00 2.34 51.51
CA ARG A 603 -39.42 2.52 52.85
C ARG A 603 -40.17 3.58 53.66
N VAL A 604 -40.57 4.69 53.04
CA VAL A 604 -41.39 5.73 53.71
C VAL A 604 -42.78 5.20 54.06
N GLY A 605 -43.45 4.53 53.12
CA GLY A 605 -44.77 3.92 53.39
C GLY A 605 -44.73 2.85 54.48
N MET A 606 -43.63 2.10 54.64
CA MET A 606 -43.46 1.16 55.75
C MET A 606 -43.29 1.84 57.12
N VAL A 607 -42.74 3.06 57.17
CA VAL A 607 -42.57 3.82 58.41
C VAL A 607 -43.92 4.38 58.87
N GLU A 608 -44.73 4.90 57.95
CA GLU A 608 -46.08 5.42 58.28
C GLU A 608 -47.00 4.31 58.83
N LEU A 609 -46.92 3.09 58.29
CA LEU A 609 -47.67 1.93 58.79
C LEU A 609 -47.19 1.39 60.15
N HIS A 610 -46.06 1.87 60.68
CA HIS A 610 -45.55 1.48 61.99
C HIS A 610 -45.79 2.55 63.07
N GLU A 611 -46.19 3.77 62.67
CA GLU A 611 -46.55 4.86 63.57
C GLU A 611 -48.07 4.98 63.82
N GLU A 612 -48.90 4.33 63.00
CA GLU A 612 -50.31 4.01 63.30
C GLU A 612 -50.44 2.72 64.14
#